data_AF-A0A836BE64-F1
#
_entry.id   AF-A0A836BE64-F1
#
_cell.length_a   1.000
_cell.length_b   1.000
_cell.length_c   1.000
_cell.angle_alpha   90.00
_cell.angle_beta   90.00
_cell.angle_gamma   90.00
#
_symmetry.space_group_name_H-M   'P 1'
#
loop_
_entity.id
_entity.type
_entity.pdbx_description
1 polymer ?
#
loop_
_entity_poly.entity_id
_entity_poly.type
_entity_poly.pdbx_seq_one_letter_code
_entity_poly.pdbx_strand_id
1 'polypeptide(L)'
;MLTTLQENAFLKCIIVACGLEYTINTTRIECDKGHLLDVKYKKNPSNSLKEDFLNRRNPAGNIFNESGVWRFRELLNFCQIDTENHDQCAKTLVSLDGAEGRQSKPYHMSKVADFVSLPIENLWLQPEGYNPSGSFKDNGMATAVTHAKLVNAKKIVCASTGNTSASAGMYAANEGIECDVYIPAGQIAPGKLSQAYQFGAQIIEVDGNFDDALAKSLQDAKKFDGYTVNSINPFRIEGQKTIPYRSLEYLNWDAPDWIVYPGGALGNTSSCGKSLMELYDWGWIKKIPRIAVINAEGASTLSDLYNGKFNGEELRWNKGTPNSELIQKYYTDLDNKGIRPKTKATAIQIGRPSNILKALRALEFTNGVVITVSDIEMLDGMAVVGLNGFDCEMASGSVPAGIKKLVNDEIIKKDDVVVGILTGRQKDAMLPVDYHNNPENRFARPPKN
;
A
#
# COMPACT_ATOMS: atom_id res chain seq x y z
N MET A 1 -23.32 3.09 37.33
CA MET A 1 -21.85 3.17 37.26
C MET A 1 -21.43 2.74 35.87
N LEU A 2 -21.28 3.69 34.95
CA LEU A 2 -20.68 3.45 33.64
C LEU A 2 -19.17 3.37 33.86
N THR A 3 -18.62 2.17 33.94
CA THR A 3 -17.18 1.97 33.76
C THR A 3 -16.82 2.52 32.38
N THR A 4 -16.16 3.67 32.36
CA THR A 4 -15.47 4.20 31.19
C THR A 4 -14.48 3.14 30.72
N LEU A 5 -14.88 2.34 29.72
CA LEU A 5 -13.94 1.53 28.94
C LEU A 5 -12.90 2.50 28.40
N GLN A 6 -11.69 2.47 28.96
CA GLN A 6 -10.57 3.21 28.38
C GLN A 6 -10.42 2.72 26.94
N GLU A 7 -10.61 3.62 25.98
CA GLU A 7 -10.44 3.28 24.56
C GLU A 7 -9.06 2.66 24.35
N ASN A 8 -9.01 1.40 23.89
CA ASN A 8 -7.77 0.64 23.70
C ASN A 8 -7.04 1.06 22.42
N ALA A 9 -7.77 1.64 21.47
CA ALA A 9 -7.23 2.21 20.24
C ALA A 9 -7.55 3.70 20.15
N PHE A 10 -6.64 4.48 19.56
CA PHE A 10 -6.78 5.92 19.38
C PHE A 10 -5.97 6.39 18.18
N LEU A 11 -6.26 7.56 17.64
CA LEU A 11 -5.48 8.21 16.59
C LEU A 11 -4.41 9.09 17.24
N LYS A 12 -3.18 9.08 16.71
CA LYS A 12 -2.07 9.89 17.19
C LYS A 12 -1.35 10.58 16.03
N CYS A 13 -1.01 11.84 16.21
CA CYS A 13 -0.18 12.59 15.27
C CYS A 13 1.16 11.87 15.01
N ILE A 14 1.57 11.78 13.74
CA ILE A 14 2.85 11.16 13.38
C ILE A 14 4.06 11.99 13.81
N ILE A 15 3.90 13.31 13.97
CA ILE A 15 4.96 14.20 14.44
C ILE A 15 5.09 14.06 15.96
N VAL A 16 6.23 13.52 16.41
CA VAL A 16 6.47 13.17 17.82
C VAL A 16 6.26 14.37 18.74
N ALA A 17 6.79 15.53 18.39
CA ALA A 17 6.67 16.76 19.18
C ALA A 17 5.23 17.32 19.23
N CYS A 18 4.36 16.96 18.29
CA CYS A 18 2.97 17.41 18.29
C CYS A 18 2.16 16.67 19.35
N GLY A 19 2.30 15.35 19.43
CA GLY A 19 1.72 14.53 20.50
C GLY A 19 0.18 14.47 20.57
N LEU A 20 -0.55 15.19 19.70
CA LEU A 20 -2.02 15.22 19.70
C LEU A 20 -2.62 13.83 19.47
N GLU A 21 -3.65 13.52 20.25
CA GLU A 21 -4.38 12.26 20.24
C GLU A 21 -5.88 12.52 20.06
N TYR A 22 -6.56 11.61 19.36
CA TYR A 22 -7.98 11.68 19.08
C TYR A 22 -8.62 10.30 19.26
N THR A 23 -9.90 10.26 19.60
CA THR A 23 -10.68 9.02 19.65
C THR A 23 -10.76 8.38 18.27
N ILE A 24 -10.96 7.07 18.18
CA ILE A 24 -11.21 6.39 16.89
C ILE A 24 -12.52 6.81 16.23
N ASN A 25 -13.52 7.28 16.99
CA ASN A 25 -14.87 7.61 16.49
C ASN A 25 -14.90 8.98 15.81
N THR A 26 -13.99 9.22 14.85
CA THR A 26 -13.86 10.47 14.12
C THR A 26 -13.43 10.18 12.68
N THR A 27 -13.80 11.05 11.76
CA THR A 27 -13.38 11.00 10.34
C THR A 27 -12.04 11.71 10.10
N ARG A 28 -11.36 12.17 11.16
CA ARG A 28 -10.08 12.90 11.07
C ARG A 28 -8.98 12.03 10.48
N ILE A 29 -8.31 12.61 9.48
CA ILE A 29 -7.09 12.08 8.87
C ILE A 29 -5.83 12.84 9.30
N GLU A 30 -6.02 14.07 9.80
CA GLU A 30 -4.98 14.99 10.23
C GLU A 30 -5.29 15.52 11.63
N CYS A 31 -4.23 15.84 12.38
CA CYS A 31 -4.34 16.61 13.61
C CYS A 31 -4.63 18.09 13.33
N ASP A 32 -4.94 18.87 14.36
CA ASP A 32 -5.27 20.29 14.23
C ASP A 32 -4.10 21.15 13.72
N LYS A 33 -2.88 20.59 13.67
CA LYS A 33 -1.69 21.20 13.07
C LYS A 33 -1.44 20.76 11.61
N GLY A 34 -2.36 20.02 11.00
CA GLY A 34 -2.28 19.58 9.60
C GLY A 34 -1.33 18.39 9.34
N HIS A 35 -0.91 17.68 10.39
CA HIS A 35 -0.09 16.46 10.23
C HIS A 35 -0.96 15.20 10.25
N LEU A 36 -0.61 14.22 9.42
CA LEU A 36 -1.31 12.94 9.35
C LEU A 36 -1.35 12.21 10.69
N LEU A 37 -2.38 11.38 10.87
CA LEU A 37 -2.57 10.54 12.04
C LEU A 37 -2.22 9.07 11.76
N ASP A 38 -1.79 8.33 12.78
CA ASP A 38 -1.75 6.87 12.82
C ASP A 38 -2.73 6.33 13.85
N VAL A 39 -3.26 5.14 13.62
CA VAL A 39 -3.91 4.36 14.68
C VAL A 39 -2.85 3.83 15.64
N LYS A 40 -3.09 3.92 16.95
CA LYS A 40 -2.23 3.40 18.02
C LYS A 40 -3.06 2.60 19.01
N TYR A 41 -2.39 1.66 19.69
CA TYR A 41 -2.99 0.74 20.64
C TYR A 41 -2.30 0.89 22.00
N LYS A 42 -3.05 0.85 23.09
CA LYS A 42 -2.51 0.96 24.45
C LYS A 42 -1.88 -0.33 24.96
N LYS A 43 -2.35 -1.47 24.47
CA LYS A 43 -1.90 -2.80 24.87
C LYS A 43 -1.04 -3.43 23.79
N ASN A 44 0.07 -4.05 24.19
CA ASN A 44 0.88 -4.86 23.31
C ASN A 44 0.27 -6.26 23.18
N PRO A 45 0.08 -6.78 21.96
CA PRO A 45 -0.44 -8.12 21.73
C PRO A 45 0.57 -9.20 22.13
N SER A 46 0.06 -10.29 22.71
CA SER A 46 0.86 -11.43 23.16
C SER A 46 1.47 -12.18 21.98
N ASN A 47 2.73 -12.59 22.08
CA ASN A 47 3.41 -13.42 21.09
C ASN A 47 2.78 -14.82 20.93
N SER A 48 1.93 -15.27 21.87
CA SER A 48 1.16 -16.52 21.74
C SER A 48 0.20 -16.51 20.55
N LEU A 49 -0.24 -15.33 20.10
CA LEU A 49 -1.11 -15.16 18.94
C LEU A 49 -0.52 -15.72 17.64
N LYS A 50 0.80 -15.93 17.56
CA LYS A 50 1.43 -16.60 16.41
C LYS A 50 0.86 -18.00 16.18
N GLU A 51 0.57 -18.73 17.26
CA GLU A 51 -0.05 -20.06 17.19
C GLU A 51 -1.52 -19.96 16.77
N ASP A 52 -2.26 -18.97 17.28
CA ASP A 52 -3.64 -18.71 16.88
C ASP A 52 -3.74 -18.40 15.38
N PHE A 53 -2.85 -17.57 14.83
CA PHE A 53 -2.83 -17.25 13.41
C PHE A 53 -2.47 -18.46 12.53
N LEU A 54 -1.55 -19.31 13.00
CA LEU A 54 -1.21 -20.56 12.35
C LEU A 54 -2.43 -21.50 12.30
N ASN A 55 -3.13 -21.67 13.42
CA ASN A 55 -4.34 -22.49 13.53
C ASN A 55 -5.45 -21.99 12.60
N ARG A 56 -5.63 -20.67 12.48
CA ARG A 56 -6.61 -20.04 11.59
C ARG A 56 -6.34 -20.25 10.09
N ARG A 57 -5.19 -20.82 9.69
CA ARG A 57 -4.98 -21.27 8.29
C ARG A 57 -5.96 -22.36 7.89
N ASN A 58 -6.46 -23.14 8.87
CA ASN A 58 -7.68 -23.90 8.70
C ASN A 58 -8.85 -23.01 9.17
N PRO A 59 -9.62 -22.42 8.26
CA PRO A 59 -10.62 -21.42 8.64
C PRO A 59 -11.80 -22.00 9.41
N ALA A 60 -12.03 -23.32 9.34
CA ALA A 60 -13.17 -24.01 9.93
C ALA A 60 -14.53 -23.35 9.59
N GLY A 61 -14.66 -22.82 8.36
CA GLY A 61 -15.86 -22.15 7.86
C GLY A 61 -16.05 -20.71 8.36
N ASN A 62 -15.08 -20.11 9.05
CA ASN A 62 -15.12 -18.71 9.45
C ASN A 62 -14.40 -17.82 8.42
N ILE A 63 -15.16 -16.97 7.71
CA ILE A 63 -14.65 -16.06 6.67
C ILE A 63 -13.57 -15.09 7.19
N PHE A 64 -13.61 -14.72 8.47
CA PHE A 64 -12.61 -13.83 9.07
C PHE A 64 -11.29 -14.54 9.32
N ASN A 65 -11.30 -15.87 9.43
CA ASN A 65 -10.08 -16.68 9.42
C ASN A 65 -9.58 -16.91 7.99
N GLU A 66 -10.44 -16.87 6.98
CA GLU A 66 -10.04 -16.94 5.57
C GLU A 66 -9.39 -15.64 5.07
N SER A 67 -9.88 -14.50 5.58
CA SER A 67 -9.36 -13.18 5.26
C SER A 67 -7.88 -13.06 5.63
N GLY A 68 -7.04 -12.71 4.65
CA GLY A 68 -5.65 -12.35 4.89
C GLY A 68 -5.47 -11.06 5.70
N VAL A 69 -6.56 -10.31 5.95
CA VAL A 69 -6.59 -9.13 6.82
C VAL A 69 -7.09 -9.52 8.22
N TRP A 70 -8.34 -10.00 8.30
CA TRP A 70 -9.04 -10.22 9.57
C TRP A 70 -8.59 -11.48 10.31
N ARG A 71 -7.77 -12.33 9.69
CA ARG A 71 -7.09 -13.41 10.41
C ARG A 71 -6.12 -12.88 11.47
N PHE A 72 -5.66 -11.64 11.31
CA PHE A 72 -4.79 -10.92 12.25
C PHE A 72 -5.52 -9.86 13.09
N ARG A 73 -6.85 -9.93 13.19
CA ARG A 73 -7.73 -8.91 13.79
C ARG A 73 -7.30 -8.38 15.17
N GLU A 74 -6.62 -9.18 15.99
CA GLU A 74 -6.07 -8.75 17.28
C GLU A 74 -5.00 -7.66 17.14
N LEU A 75 -4.21 -7.69 16.06
CA LEU A 75 -3.12 -6.72 15.79
C LEU A 75 -3.63 -5.42 15.18
N LEU A 76 -4.92 -5.35 14.85
CA LEU A 76 -5.59 -4.18 14.30
C LEU A 76 -7.01 -4.01 14.85
N ASN A 77 -7.24 -4.35 16.12
CA ASN A 77 -8.55 -4.28 16.77
C ASN A 77 -8.92 -2.84 17.16
N PHE A 78 -8.89 -1.92 16.19
CA PHE A 78 -9.31 -0.54 16.39
C PHE A 78 -10.81 -0.45 16.64
N CYS A 79 -11.60 -1.47 16.27
CA CYS A 79 -13.03 -1.53 16.57
C CYS A 79 -13.33 -1.87 18.04
N GLN A 80 -12.32 -2.33 18.80
CA GLN A 80 -12.45 -2.67 20.22
C GLN A 80 -13.52 -3.74 20.50
N ILE A 81 -13.65 -4.70 19.59
CA ILE A 81 -14.59 -5.83 19.72
C ILE A 81 -13.91 -7.03 20.38
N ASP A 82 -14.71 -7.98 20.86
CA ASP A 82 -14.22 -9.32 21.17
C ASP A 82 -13.95 -10.06 19.85
N THR A 83 -12.67 -10.30 19.55
CA THR A 83 -12.24 -10.86 18.27
C THR A 83 -12.55 -12.34 18.12
N GLU A 84 -12.88 -13.05 19.20
CA GLU A 84 -13.33 -14.45 19.15
C GLU A 84 -14.85 -14.56 19.08
N ASN A 85 -15.57 -13.46 19.35
CA ASN A 85 -17.01 -13.42 19.18
C ASN A 85 -17.39 -13.20 17.70
N HIS A 86 -17.80 -14.28 17.04
CA HIS A 86 -18.17 -14.26 15.63
C HIS A 86 -19.31 -13.27 15.31
N ASP A 87 -20.29 -13.10 16.20
CA ASP A 87 -21.41 -12.17 15.99
C ASP A 87 -20.94 -10.72 16.02
N GLN A 88 -19.97 -10.38 16.90
CA GLN A 88 -19.37 -9.05 16.91
C GLN A 88 -18.54 -8.81 15.66
N CYS A 89 -17.72 -9.79 15.26
CA CYS A 89 -16.96 -9.72 14.02
C CYS A 89 -17.89 -9.51 12.81
N ALA A 90 -18.97 -10.29 12.70
CA ALA A 90 -19.93 -10.19 11.60
C ALA A 90 -20.68 -8.84 11.55
N LYS A 91 -21.00 -8.25 12.70
CA LYS A 91 -21.69 -6.95 12.76
C LYS A 91 -20.76 -5.79 12.42
N THR A 92 -19.47 -5.91 12.73
CA THR A 92 -18.54 -4.78 12.68
C THR A 92 -17.59 -4.84 11.49
N LEU A 93 -16.95 -5.97 11.24
CA LEU A 93 -15.88 -6.10 10.26
C LEU A 93 -16.44 -6.21 8.83
N VAL A 94 -15.76 -5.56 7.89
CA VAL A 94 -16.09 -5.57 6.46
C VAL A 94 -15.10 -6.48 5.75
N SER A 95 -15.62 -7.50 5.08
CA SER A 95 -14.83 -8.49 4.34
C SER A 95 -15.60 -8.89 3.07
N LEU A 96 -14.87 -9.22 2.00
CA LEU A 96 -15.49 -9.79 0.79
C LEU A 96 -15.52 -11.29 0.89
N ASP A 97 -16.35 -11.78 1.81
CA ASP A 97 -16.48 -13.21 2.10
C ASP A 97 -15.12 -13.85 2.41
N GLY A 98 -14.22 -13.13 3.07
CA GLY A 98 -12.87 -13.57 3.43
C GLY A 98 -11.85 -13.59 2.29
N ALA A 99 -12.19 -13.07 1.10
CA ALA A 99 -11.35 -13.23 -0.10
C ALA A 99 -10.11 -12.32 -0.12
N GLU A 100 -10.16 -11.15 0.51
CA GLU A 100 -9.03 -10.23 0.57
C GLU A 100 -7.83 -10.86 1.30
N GLY A 101 -6.64 -10.77 0.70
CA GLY A 101 -5.40 -11.31 1.21
C GLY A 101 -5.32 -12.84 1.31
N ARG A 102 -6.42 -13.58 1.08
CA ARG A 102 -6.51 -15.04 1.26
C ARG A 102 -5.47 -15.81 0.46
N GLN A 103 -5.35 -15.48 -0.82
CA GLN A 103 -4.42 -16.15 -1.74
C GLN A 103 -3.05 -15.46 -1.81
N SER A 104 -2.87 -14.35 -1.11
CA SER A 104 -1.64 -13.57 -1.20
C SER A 104 -0.62 -14.02 -0.16
N LYS A 105 0.28 -14.91 -0.59
CA LYS A 105 1.43 -15.38 0.17
C LYS A 105 2.71 -15.24 -0.66
N PRO A 106 3.91 -15.29 -0.06
CA PRO A 106 5.15 -15.31 -0.83
C PRO A 106 5.33 -16.62 -1.63
N TYR A 107 5.87 -16.51 -2.84
CA TYR A 107 6.17 -17.63 -3.74
C TYR A 107 7.62 -17.54 -4.23
N HIS A 108 8.23 -18.69 -4.49
CA HIS A 108 9.46 -18.75 -5.28
C HIS A 108 9.14 -18.63 -6.78
N MET A 109 9.90 -17.79 -7.48
CA MET A 109 9.79 -17.61 -8.93
C MET A 109 11.18 -17.76 -9.55
N SER A 110 11.52 -18.97 -10.01
CA SER A 110 12.89 -19.33 -10.41
C SER A 110 13.46 -18.41 -11.49
N LYS A 111 12.67 -18.05 -12.52
CA LYS A 111 13.18 -17.17 -13.58
C LYS A 111 13.42 -15.75 -13.09
N VAL A 112 12.72 -15.32 -12.02
CA VAL A 112 13.02 -14.04 -11.37
C VAL A 112 14.30 -14.15 -10.55
N ALA A 113 14.49 -15.23 -9.80
CA ALA A 113 15.72 -15.49 -9.05
C ALA A 113 16.95 -15.46 -9.97
N ASP A 114 16.88 -16.12 -11.13
CA ASP A 114 17.91 -16.06 -12.17
C ASP A 114 18.12 -14.63 -12.69
N PHE A 115 17.03 -13.90 -12.99
CA PHE A 115 17.08 -12.54 -13.51
C PHE A 115 17.74 -11.54 -12.57
N VAL A 116 17.50 -11.67 -11.26
CA VAL A 116 18.10 -10.83 -10.21
C VAL A 116 19.40 -11.41 -9.67
N SER A 117 19.79 -12.61 -10.11
CA SER A 117 20.97 -13.35 -9.68
C SER A 117 21.00 -13.64 -8.18
N LEU A 118 19.87 -14.02 -7.58
CA LEU A 118 19.80 -14.52 -6.20
C LEU A 118 19.51 -16.03 -6.20
N PRO A 119 19.98 -16.78 -5.20
CA PRO A 119 19.51 -18.14 -4.96
C PRO A 119 18.00 -18.17 -4.78
N ILE A 120 17.33 -19.20 -5.30
CA ILE A 120 15.86 -19.26 -5.32
C ILE A 120 15.30 -19.28 -3.89
N GLU A 121 15.95 -19.98 -2.97
CA GLU A 121 15.61 -20.08 -1.55
C GLU A 121 15.63 -18.73 -0.81
N ASN A 122 16.40 -17.77 -1.32
CA ASN A 122 16.57 -16.44 -0.74
C ASN A 122 15.63 -15.40 -1.34
N LEU A 123 14.85 -15.75 -2.36
CA LEU A 123 13.93 -14.82 -3.01
C LEU A 123 12.49 -15.28 -2.93
N TRP A 124 11.66 -14.41 -2.37
CA TRP A 124 10.22 -14.59 -2.25
C TRP A 124 9.48 -13.43 -2.91
N LEU A 125 8.51 -13.70 -3.78
CA LEU A 125 7.62 -12.69 -4.33
C LEU A 125 6.19 -12.91 -3.88
N GLN A 126 5.56 -11.89 -3.28
CA GLN A 126 4.18 -11.94 -2.79
C GLN A 126 3.25 -11.19 -3.75
N PRO A 127 2.43 -11.89 -4.56
CA PRO A 127 1.44 -11.29 -5.43
C PRO A 127 0.20 -10.87 -4.66
N GLU A 128 0.00 -9.56 -4.57
CA GLU A 128 -1.23 -8.94 -4.07
C GLU A 128 -2.26 -8.73 -5.20
N GLY A 129 -1.93 -9.08 -6.44
CA GLY A 129 -2.84 -9.12 -7.58
C GLY A 129 -3.95 -10.18 -7.49
N TYR A 130 -3.87 -11.10 -6.52
CA TYR A 130 -4.89 -12.12 -6.25
C TYR A 130 -6.02 -11.66 -5.33
N ASN A 131 -5.94 -10.43 -4.81
CA ASN A 131 -7.08 -9.82 -4.14
C ASN A 131 -8.27 -9.63 -5.11
N PRO A 132 -9.52 -9.57 -4.63
CA PRO A 132 -10.71 -9.51 -5.48
C PRO A 132 -10.72 -8.40 -6.54
N SER A 133 -10.27 -7.19 -6.22
CA SER A 133 -10.16 -6.08 -7.19
C SER A 133 -8.93 -6.19 -8.10
N GLY A 134 -8.10 -7.21 -7.89
CA GLY A 134 -6.80 -7.37 -8.51
C GLY A 134 -5.69 -6.50 -7.92
N SER A 135 -5.81 -6.01 -6.68
CA SER A 135 -4.80 -5.14 -6.08
C SER A 135 -4.74 -5.22 -4.56
N PHE A 136 -3.56 -4.96 -4.00
CA PHE A 136 -3.32 -4.81 -2.56
C PHE A 136 -4.25 -3.80 -1.85
N LYS A 137 -4.87 -2.90 -2.61
CA LYS A 137 -5.77 -1.85 -2.10
C LYS A 137 -6.90 -2.43 -1.25
N ASP A 138 -7.34 -3.65 -1.57
CA ASP A 138 -8.40 -4.37 -0.87
C ASP A 138 -8.10 -4.58 0.60
N ASN A 139 -6.84 -4.87 0.95
CA ASN A 139 -6.43 -5.02 2.35
C ASN A 139 -6.75 -3.77 3.18
N GLY A 140 -6.42 -2.60 2.62
CA GLY A 140 -6.70 -1.32 3.26
C GLY A 140 -8.17 -0.92 3.16
N MET A 141 -8.89 -1.32 2.11
CA MET A 141 -10.28 -0.96 1.93
C MET A 141 -11.19 -1.71 2.91
N ALA A 142 -10.90 -2.99 3.19
CA ALA A 142 -11.59 -3.76 4.23
C ALA A 142 -11.61 -3.02 5.58
N THR A 143 -10.46 -2.54 6.01
CA THR A 143 -10.30 -1.80 7.29
C THR A 143 -10.86 -0.39 7.24
N ALA A 144 -10.70 0.33 6.12
CA ALA A 144 -11.22 1.68 5.99
C ALA A 144 -12.75 1.72 5.93
N VAL A 145 -13.39 0.78 5.23
CA VAL A 145 -14.86 0.68 5.16
C VAL A 145 -15.44 0.12 6.46
N THR A 146 -14.72 -0.76 7.16
CA THR A 146 -15.04 -1.12 8.56
C THR A 146 -15.13 0.11 9.45
N HIS A 147 -14.11 0.98 9.38
CA HIS A 147 -14.14 2.23 10.14
C HIS A 147 -15.24 3.19 9.65
N ALA A 148 -15.48 3.27 8.34
CA ALA A 148 -16.57 4.06 7.78
C ALA A 148 -17.94 3.66 8.37
N LYS A 149 -18.21 2.35 8.51
CA LYS A 149 -19.40 1.83 9.20
C LYS A 149 -19.41 2.21 10.68
N LEU A 150 -18.28 2.11 11.37
CA LEU A 150 -18.16 2.46 12.79
C LEU A 150 -18.56 3.93 13.05
N VAL A 151 -18.23 4.83 12.12
CA VAL A 151 -18.62 6.26 12.20
C VAL A 151 -19.93 6.57 11.48
N ASN A 152 -20.69 5.55 11.07
CA ASN A 152 -21.99 5.65 10.38
C ASN A 152 -21.97 6.42 9.05
N ALA A 153 -20.83 6.43 8.36
CA ALA A 153 -20.71 7.07 7.06
C ALA A 153 -21.70 6.46 6.05
N LYS A 154 -22.42 7.31 5.33
CA LYS A 154 -23.36 6.89 4.27
C LYS A 154 -22.73 6.84 2.89
N LYS A 155 -21.58 7.50 2.75
CA LYS A 155 -20.86 7.66 1.51
C LYS A 155 -19.37 7.60 1.76
N ILE A 156 -18.65 6.84 0.95
CA ILE A 156 -17.19 6.95 0.84
C ILE A 156 -16.80 7.73 -0.40
N VAL A 157 -15.67 8.43 -0.32
CA VAL A 157 -15.16 9.22 -1.43
C VAL A 157 -13.68 8.95 -1.67
N CYS A 158 -13.27 8.93 -2.94
CA CYS A 158 -11.86 8.88 -3.31
C CYS A 158 -11.55 9.68 -4.57
N ALA A 159 -10.31 10.14 -4.69
CA ALA A 159 -9.78 10.72 -5.92
C ALA A 159 -8.76 9.74 -6.53
N SER A 160 -9.20 8.95 -7.51
CA SER A 160 -8.35 7.97 -8.19
C SER A 160 -9.01 7.44 -9.45
N THR A 161 -8.22 7.29 -10.51
CA THR A 161 -8.65 6.67 -11.77
C THR A 161 -8.27 5.18 -11.88
N GLY A 162 -7.81 4.53 -10.79
CA GLY A 162 -7.20 3.20 -10.85
C GLY A 162 -7.56 2.27 -9.68
N ASN A 163 -6.58 1.53 -9.16
CA ASN A 163 -6.82 0.45 -8.19
C ASN A 163 -7.56 0.89 -6.91
N THR A 164 -7.41 2.15 -6.47
CA THR A 164 -8.15 2.65 -5.30
C THR A 164 -9.65 2.76 -5.58
N SER A 165 -10.06 3.28 -6.74
CA SER A 165 -11.48 3.47 -7.05
C SER A 165 -12.19 2.15 -7.32
N ALA A 166 -11.52 1.20 -7.99
CA ALA A 166 -12.02 -0.16 -8.14
C ALA A 166 -12.27 -0.83 -6.78
N SER A 167 -11.29 -0.78 -5.87
CA SER A 167 -11.42 -1.34 -4.53
C SER A 167 -12.50 -0.62 -3.71
N ALA A 168 -12.55 0.71 -3.76
CA ALA A 168 -13.55 1.51 -3.05
C ALA A 168 -14.97 1.16 -3.51
N GLY A 169 -15.22 1.18 -4.83
CA GLY A 169 -16.52 0.82 -5.39
C GLY A 169 -16.95 -0.61 -5.01
N MET A 170 -16.02 -1.57 -5.09
CA MET A 170 -16.30 -2.97 -4.75
C MET A 170 -16.74 -3.15 -3.28
N TYR A 171 -16.00 -2.55 -2.34
CA TYR A 171 -16.33 -2.64 -0.92
C TYR A 171 -17.57 -1.81 -0.55
N ALA A 172 -17.79 -0.68 -1.22
CA ALA A 172 -19.00 0.12 -1.04
C ALA A 172 -20.24 -0.64 -1.50
N ALA A 173 -20.17 -1.29 -2.67
CA ALA A 173 -21.25 -2.14 -3.19
C ALA A 173 -21.56 -3.31 -2.24
N ASN A 174 -20.52 -3.95 -1.67
CA ASN A 174 -20.69 -5.04 -0.71
C ASN A 174 -21.44 -4.61 0.55
N GLU A 175 -21.15 -3.40 1.06
CA GLU A 175 -21.72 -2.89 2.30
C GLU A 175 -22.97 -2.02 2.10
N GLY A 176 -23.42 -1.83 0.85
CA GLY A 176 -24.55 -0.95 0.53
C GLY A 176 -24.29 0.52 0.87
N ILE A 177 -23.04 0.97 0.72
CA ILE A 177 -22.58 2.35 0.96
C ILE A 177 -22.41 3.06 -0.39
N GLU A 178 -22.73 4.35 -0.46
CA GLU A 178 -22.50 5.14 -1.69
C GLU A 178 -20.98 5.35 -1.91
N CYS A 179 -20.54 5.39 -3.17
CA CYS A 179 -19.13 5.61 -3.50
C CYS A 179 -18.98 6.65 -4.60
N ASP A 180 -18.40 7.80 -4.26
CA ASP A 180 -18.07 8.85 -5.23
C ASP A 180 -16.58 8.80 -5.59
N VAL A 181 -16.29 8.74 -6.89
CA VAL A 181 -14.94 8.69 -7.44
C VAL A 181 -14.68 9.95 -8.25
N TYR A 182 -13.80 10.80 -7.72
CA TYR A 182 -13.42 12.06 -8.34
C TYR A 182 -12.28 11.83 -9.32
N ILE A 183 -12.45 12.30 -10.56
CA ILE A 183 -11.45 12.19 -11.62
C ILE A 183 -11.31 13.51 -12.38
N PRO A 184 -10.11 13.82 -12.92
CA PRO A 184 -9.97 14.94 -13.84
C PRO A 184 -10.78 14.72 -15.13
N ALA A 185 -11.49 15.75 -15.58
CA ALA A 185 -12.24 15.71 -16.83
C ALA A 185 -11.35 15.30 -18.02
N GLY A 186 -11.87 14.46 -18.90
CA GLY A 186 -11.14 13.98 -20.09
C GLY A 186 -10.02 12.96 -19.82
N GLN A 187 -9.76 12.56 -18.57
CA GLN A 187 -8.80 11.50 -18.24
C GLN A 187 -9.44 10.12 -17.96
N ILE A 188 -10.57 9.85 -18.63
CA ILE A 188 -11.26 8.56 -18.52
C ILE A 188 -10.50 7.52 -19.34
N ALA A 189 -9.75 6.64 -18.66
CA ALA A 189 -9.23 5.42 -19.27
C ALA A 189 -10.26 4.29 -19.04
N PRO A 190 -11.01 3.85 -20.07
CA PRO A 190 -12.12 2.90 -19.90
C PRO A 190 -11.69 1.61 -19.19
N GLY A 191 -10.52 1.08 -19.53
CA GLY A 191 -9.97 -0.12 -18.89
C GLY A 191 -9.72 0.03 -17.39
N LYS A 192 -9.30 1.21 -16.92
CA LYS A 192 -8.94 1.44 -15.51
C LYS A 192 -10.15 1.75 -14.63
N LEU A 193 -11.14 2.44 -15.18
CA LEU A 193 -12.38 2.77 -14.49
C LEU A 193 -13.47 1.70 -14.65
N SER A 194 -13.29 0.74 -15.56
CA SER A 194 -14.24 -0.35 -15.83
C SER A 194 -14.79 -1.00 -14.57
N GLN A 195 -13.91 -1.35 -13.62
CA GLN A 195 -14.31 -1.95 -12.35
C GLN A 195 -15.09 -0.99 -11.45
N ALA A 196 -14.69 0.29 -11.38
CA ALA A 196 -15.43 1.27 -10.59
C ALA A 196 -16.87 1.42 -11.11
N TYR A 197 -17.06 1.48 -12.44
CA TYR A 197 -18.39 1.44 -13.06
C TYR A 197 -19.13 0.13 -12.79
N GLN A 198 -18.46 -1.01 -12.92
CA GLN A 198 -19.05 -2.33 -12.67
C GLN A 198 -19.60 -2.45 -11.24
N PHE A 199 -18.91 -1.86 -10.27
CA PHE A 199 -19.33 -1.85 -8.87
C PHE A 199 -20.27 -0.68 -8.52
N GLY A 200 -20.78 0.06 -9.52
CA GLY A 200 -21.78 1.10 -9.30
C GLY A 200 -21.25 2.37 -8.62
N ALA A 201 -19.95 2.63 -8.68
CA ALA A 201 -19.40 3.89 -8.16
C ALA A 201 -19.85 5.09 -9.02
N GLN A 202 -20.24 6.17 -8.37
CA GLN A 202 -20.58 7.42 -9.03
C GLN A 202 -19.29 8.14 -9.43
N ILE A 203 -19.06 8.27 -10.73
CA ILE A 203 -17.91 9.03 -11.24
C ILE A 203 -18.27 10.51 -11.26
N ILE A 204 -17.39 11.33 -10.68
CA ILE A 204 -17.53 12.80 -10.64
C ILE A 204 -16.33 13.38 -11.37
N GLU A 205 -16.59 14.00 -12.52
CA GLU A 205 -15.58 14.71 -13.29
C GLU A 205 -15.32 16.09 -12.69
N VAL A 206 -14.05 16.44 -12.57
CA VAL A 206 -13.57 17.72 -12.05
C VAL A 206 -12.74 18.39 -13.13
N ASP A 207 -13.11 19.62 -13.49
CA ASP A 207 -12.29 20.45 -14.36
C ASP A 207 -10.96 20.76 -13.67
N GLY A 208 -9.86 20.29 -14.25
CA GLY A 208 -8.52 20.47 -13.68
C GLY A 208 -7.65 19.23 -13.80
N ASN A 209 -6.69 19.10 -12.89
CA ASN A 209 -5.76 18.00 -12.78
C ASN A 209 -6.06 17.10 -11.56
N PHE A 210 -5.19 16.12 -11.29
CA PHE A 210 -5.38 15.17 -10.18
C PHE A 210 -5.44 15.86 -8.80
N ASP A 211 -4.63 16.90 -8.57
CA ASP A 211 -4.61 17.64 -7.31
C ASP A 211 -5.92 18.42 -7.11
N ASP A 212 -6.49 18.96 -8.21
CA ASP A 212 -7.80 19.62 -8.18
C ASP A 212 -8.91 18.61 -7.83
N ALA A 213 -8.89 17.42 -8.44
CA ALA A 213 -9.83 16.35 -8.13
C ALA A 213 -9.69 15.86 -6.68
N LEU A 214 -8.46 15.73 -6.16
CA LEU A 214 -8.21 15.38 -4.76
C LEU A 214 -8.72 16.46 -3.81
N ALA A 215 -8.37 17.73 -4.05
CA ALA A 215 -8.84 18.85 -3.24
C ALA A 215 -10.37 18.92 -3.22
N LYS A 216 -11.01 18.77 -4.39
CA LYS A 216 -12.46 18.72 -4.51
C LYS A 216 -13.07 17.56 -3.74
N SER A 217 -12.50 16.35 -3.84
CA SER A 217 -12.97 15.18 -3.08
C SER A 217 -12.93 15.41 -1.56
N LEU A 218 -11.89 16.08 -1.06
CA LEU A 218 -11.72 16.37 0.37
C LEU A 218 -12.64 17.49 0.85
N GLN A 219 -12.92 18.49 0.01
CA GLN A 219 -13.90 19.53 0.30
C GLN A 219 -15.32 18.97 0.34
N ASP A 220 -15.68 18.14 -0.63
CA ASP A 220 -17.00 17.54 -0.73
C ASP A 220 -17.22 16.49 0.39
N ALA A 221 -16.18 15.74 0.76
CA ALA A 221 -16.18 14.88 1.96
C ALA A 221 -16.65 15.66 3.20
N LYS A 222 -16.09 16.85 3.44
CA LYS A 222 -16.46 17.70 4.59
C LYS A 222 -17.87 18.27 4.46
N LYS A 223 -18.30 18.61 3.24
CA LYS A 223 -19.59 19.27 2.99
C LYS A 223 -20.78 18.31 3.04
N PHE A 224 -20.60 17.07 2.58
CA PHE A 224 -21.66 16.08 2.41
C PHE A 224 -21.52 14.88 3.35
N ASP A 225 -20.75 15.03 4.43
CA ASP A 225 -20.46 13.97 5.41
C ASP A 225 -19.91 12.68 4.75
N GLY A 226 -19.09 12.87 3.72
CA GLY A 226 -18.42 11.80 2.99
C GLY A 226 -17.16 11.32 3.72
N TYR A 227 -16.97 10.02 3.79
CA TYR A 227 -15.80 9.41 4.41
C TYR A 227 -14.68 9.18 3.39
N THR A 228 -13.54 9.82 3.57
CA THR A 228 -12.43 9.69 2.60
C THR A 228 -11.69 8.35 2.73
N VAL A 229 -11.58 7.62 1.63
CA VAL A 229 -10.76 6.38 1.52
C VAL A 229 -9.50 6.60 0.67
N ASN A 230 -9.06 7.85 0.56
CA ASN A 230 -7.77 8.20 -0.05
C ASN A 230 -6.60 7.57 0.71
N SER A 231 -5.41 7.53 0.11
CA SER A 231 -4.22 6.85 0.67
C SER A 231 -3.72 7.42 2.01
N ILE A 232 -4.21 8.60 2.41
CA ILE A 232 -3.92 9.26 3.69
C ILE A 232 -4.79 8.73 4.84
N ASN A 233 -5.83 7.95 4.54
CA ASN A 233 -6.71 7.38 5.55
C ASN A 233 -5.91 6.42 6.49
N PRO A 234 -5.92 6.66 7.82
CA PRO A 234 -5.11 5.88 8.76
C PRO A 234 -5.55 4.41 8.85
N PHE A 235 -6.83 4.12 8.65
CA PHE A 235 -7.37 2.76 8.69
C PHE A 235 -6.98 1.96 7.45
N ARG A 236 -6.81 2.61 6.29
CA ARG A 236 -6.21 1.94 5.12
C ARG A 236 -4.80 1.43 5.39
N ILE A 237 -4.03 2.15 6.20
CA ILE A 237 -2.69 1.74 6.61
C ILE A 237 -2.79 0.50 7.50
N GLU A 238 -3.75 0.45 8.45
CA GLU A 238 -3.94 -0.71 9.34
C GLU A 238 -4.15 -2.02 8.57
N GLY A 239 -5.04 -2.03 7.57
CA GLY A 239 -5.23 -3.20 6.74
C GLY A 239 -4.00 -3.55 5.90
N GLN A 240 -3.31 -2.56 5.35
CA GLN A 240 -2.09 -2.80 4.58
C GLN A 240 -0.91 -3.33 5.42
N LYS A 241 -0.93 -3.20 6.78
CA LYS A 241 0.06 -3.85 7.66
C LYS A 241 0.01 -5.38 7.58
N THR A 242 -1.12 -5.93 7.15
CA THR A 242 -1.29 -7.38 7.05
C THR A 242 -0.51 -8.01 5.89
N ILE A 243 -0.09 -7.20 4.90
CA ILE A 243 0.77 -7.64 3.79
C ILE A 243 2.09 -8.22 4.34
N PRO A 244 2.90 -7.46 5.11
CA PRO A 244 4.11 -8.01 5.72
C PRO A 244 3.82 -9.03 6.83
N TYR A 245 2.67 -8.98 7.52
CA TYR A 245 2.31 -10.04 8.47
C TYR A 245 2.20 -11.41 7.78
N ARG A 246 1.58 -11.46 6.59
CA ARG A 246 1.51 -12.68 5.78
C ARG A 246 2.89 -13.16 5.34
N SER A 247 3.78 -12.25 4.95
CA SER A 247 5.17 -12.60 4.59
C SER A 247 5.91 -13.18 5.80
N LEU A 248 5.88 -12.48 6.93
CA LEU A 248 6.56 -12.89 8.15
C LEU A 248 6.01 -14.22 8.67
N GLU A 249 4.69 -14.37 8.74
CA GLU A 249 4.08 -15.64 9.17
C GLU A 249 4.44 -16.80 8.23
N TYR A 250 4.53 -16.56 6.92
CA TYR A 250 4.97 -17.58 5.97
C TYR A 250 6.42 -18.00 6.21
N LEU A 251 7.28 -17.04 6.60
CA LEU A 251 8.66 -17.25 7.01
C LEU A 251 8.80 -17.65 8.50
N ASN A 252 7.74 -18.19 9.12
CA ASN A 252 7.71 -18.59 10.54
C ASN A 252 8.12 -17.50 11.53
N TRP A 253 7.79 -16.24 11.20
CA TRP A 253 8.17 -15.03 11.91
C TRP A 253 9.68 -14.79 11.99
N ASP A 254 10.47 -15.47 11.15
CA ASP A 254 11.86 -15.11 10.90
C ASP A 254 11.91 -13.95 9.89
N ALA A 255 12.53 -12.86 10.30
CA ALA A 255 12.46 -11.60 9.57
C ALA A 255 13.44 -11.61 8.38
N PRO A 256 13.00 -11.27 7.16
CA PRO A 256 13.89 -11.20 6.01
C PRO A 256 14.89 -10.05 6.17
N ASP A 257 15.97 -10.08 5.38
CA ASP A 257 16.91 -8.95 5.29
C ASP A 257 16.27 -7.75 4.60
N TRP A 258 15.45 -8.01 3.57
CA TRP A 258 14.84 -6.98 2.75
C TRP A 258 13.36 -7.20 2.49
N ILE A 259 12.61 -6.09 2.50
CA ILE A 259 11.26 -6.02 1.92
C ILE A 259 11.25 -4.93 0.85
N VAL A 260 10.88 -5.31 -0.38
CA VAL A 260 10.98 -4.44 -1.56
C VAL A 260 9.60 -4.08 -2.09
N TYR A 261 9.34 -2.78 -2.28
CA TYR A 261 8.06 -2.24 -2.72
C TYR A 261 8.17 -1.28 -3.91
N PRO A 262 7.16 -1.25 -4.80
CA PRO A 262 6.97 -0.13 -5.72
C PRO A 262 6.69 1.18 -4.97
N GLY A 263 7.33 2.27 -5.39
CA GLY A 263 7.21 3.61 -4.81
C GLY A 263 6.22 4.49 -5.57
N GLY A 264 4.96 4.51 -5.13
CA GLY A 264 3.91 5.41 -5.64
C GLY A 264 3.49 6.45 -4.59
N ALA A 265 2.25 6.35 -4.10
CA ALA A 265 1.74 7.21 -3.01
C ALA A 265 2.34 6.90 -1.61
N LEU A 266 3.22 5.89 -1.53
CA LEU A 266 3.97 5.45 -0.34
C LEU A 266 3.13 4.92 0.85
N GLY A 267 1.85 4.62 0.63
CA GLY A 267 1.00 3.98 1.64
C GLY A 267 1.52 2.61 2.09
N ASN A 268 1.98 1.77 1.14
CA ASN A 268 2.60 0.47 1.46
C ASN A 268 3.91 0.60 2.22
N THR A 269 4.78 1.54 1.85
CA THR A 269 6.02 1.81 2.60
C THR A 269 5.69 2.24 4.03
N SER A 270 4.68 3.10 4.19
CA SER A 270 4.18 3.53 5.49
C SER A 270 3.62 2.37 6.31
N SER A 271 2.76 1.53 5.75
CA SER A 271 2.17 0.39 6.45
C SER A 271 3.22 -0.66 6.81
N CYS A 272 4.16 -0.93 5.90
CA CYS A 272 5.29 -1.82 6.17
C CYS A 272 6.14 -1.30 7.33
N GLY A 273 6.61 -0.05 7.27
CA GLY A 273 7.39 0.53 8.35
C GLY A 273 6.64 0.52 9.69
N LYS A 274 5.34 0.87 9.67
CA LYS A 274 4.48 0.81 10.85
C LYS A 274 4.40 -0.60 11.43
N SER A 275 4.19 -1.61 10.60
CA SER A 275 4.12 -3.01 11.03
C SER A 275 5.44 -3.49 11.63
N LEU A 276 6.58 -3.12 11.05
CA LEU A 276 7.90 -3.54 11.54
C LEU A 276 8.25 -2.84 12.86
N MET A 277 7.94 -1.55 12.99
CA MET A 277 8.10 -0.82 14.27
C MET A 277 7.26 -1.46 15.37
N GLU A 278 5.97 -1.74 15.09
CA GLU A 278 5.07 -2.36 16.07
C GLU A 278 5.54 -3.77 16.48
N LEU A 279 5.86 -4.62 15.51
CA LEU A 279 6.33 -5.98 15.80
C LEU A 279 7.67 -6.00 16.55
N TYR A 280 8.56 -5.06 16.26
CA TYR A 280 9.83 -4.92 16.97
C TYR A 280 9.62 -4.44 18.40
N ASP A 281 8.81 -3.38 18.59
CA ASP A 281 8.46 -2.84 19.91
C ASP A 281 7.73 -3.88 20.78
N TRP A 282 6.94 -4.76 20.18
CA TRP A 282 6.28 -5.87 20.87
C TRP A 282 7.19 -7.08 21.11
N GLY A 283 8.41 -7.08 20.58
CA GLY A 283 9.39 -8.17 20.71
C GLY A 283 9.06 -9.41 19.86
N TRP A 284 8.20 -9.29 18.85
CA TRP A 284 7.81 -10.39 17.96
C TRP A 284 8.88 -10.71 16.92
N ILE A 285 9.65 -9.70 16.51
CA ILE A 285 10.82 -9.81 15.64
C ILE A 285 12.03 -9.18 16.33
N LYS A 286 13.21 -9.76 16.12
CA LYS A 286 14.48 -9.26 16.69
C LYS A 286 15.35 -8.53 15.67
N LYS A 287 15.24 -8.94 14.41
CA LYS A 287 15.89 -8.33 13.26
C LYS A 287 14.90 -7.34 12.62
N ILE A 288 15.41 -6.18 12.24
CA ILE A 288 14.64 -5.17 11.52
C ILE A 288 14.94 -5.34 10.03
N PRO A 289 13.99 -5.81 9.20
CA PRO A 289 14.16 -5.84 7.75
C PRO A 289 14.41 -4.44 7.21
N ARG A 290 15.31 -4.32 6.24
CA ARG A 290 15.51 -3.09 5.48
C ARG A 290 14.42 -2.94 4.42
N ILE A 291 13.91 -1.73 4.22
CA ILE A 291 12.94 -1.46 3.16
C ILE A 291 13.66 -0.89 1.93
N ALA A 292 13.40 -1.45 0.75
CA ALA A 292 13.77 -0.83 -0.52
C ALA A 292 12.51 -0.31 -1.24
N VAL A 293 12.51 0.98 -1.57
CA VAL A 293 11.44 1.62 -2.34
C VAL A 293 11.92 1.88 -3.76
N ILE A 294 11.19 1.36 -4.74
CA ILE A 294 11.57 1.45 -6.15
C ILE A 294 10.64 2.43 -6.87
N ASN A 295 11.11 3.64 -7.18
CA ASN A 295 10.37 4.61 -7.97
C ASN A 295 10.59 4.37 -9.48
N ALA A 296 9.64 4.83 -10.30
CA ALA A 296 9.91 5.00 -11.73
C ALA A 296 10.79 6.25 -11.93
N GLU A 297 11.73 6.21 -12.88
CA GLU A 297 12.57 7.37 -13.22
C GLU A 297 11.74 8.61 -13.59
N GLY A 298 10.62 8.42 -14.28
CA GLY A 298 9.71 9.51 -14.62
C GLY A 298 8.74 9.93 -13.50
N ALA A 299 8.82 9.32 -12.31
CA ALA A 299 8.03 9.67 -11.12
C ALA A 299 8.87 9.45 -9.85
N SER A 300 9.95 10.23 -9.73
CA SER A 300 11.06 9.99 -8.81
C SER A 300 11.09 10.85 -7.55
N THR A 301 10.02 11.58 -7.22
CA THR A 301 9.99 12.57 -6.11
C THR A 301 10.63 12.10 -4.81
N LEU A 302 10.29 10.88 -4.34
CA LEU A 302 10.91 10.36 -3.12
C LEU A 302 12.41 10.09 -3.32
N SER A 303 12.81 9.45 -4.43
CA SER A 303 14.23 9.25 -4.76
C SER A 303 15.00 10.57 -4.80
N ASP A 304 14.43 11.61 -5.41
CA ASP A 304 15.14 12.86 -5.62
C ASP A 304 15.37 13.61 -4.32
N LEU A 305 14.35 13.64 -3.46
CA LEU A 305 14.44 14.23 -2.14
C LEU A 305 15.28 13.38 -1.18
N TYR A 306 15.07 12.07 -1.13
CA TYR A 306 15.76 11.18 -0.20
C TYR A 306 17.25 11.04 -0.52
N ASN A 307 17.65 11.06 -1.79
CA ASN A 307 19.05 10.90 -2.19
C ASN A 307 19.75 12.24 -2.45
N GLY A 308 19.16 13.38 -2.04
CA GLY A 308 19.80 14.69 -2.16
C GLY A 308 19.98 15.20 -3.60
N LYS A 309 19.21 14.67 -4.57
CA LYS A 309 19.29 15.10 -5.98
C LYS A 309 18.74 16.50 -6.21
N PHE A 310 17.91 17.01 -5.28
CA PHE A 310 17.42 18.38 -5.29
C PHE A 310 18.23 19.24 -4.32
N ASN A 311 18.92 20.25 -4.84
CA ASN A 311 19.75 21.21 -4.09
C ASN A 311 20.87 20.59 -3.22
N GLY A 312 21.21 19.30 -3.39
CA GLY A 312 22.23 18.64 -2.59
C GLY A 312 21.80 18.32 -1.15
N GLU A 313 20.53 18.52 -0.80
CA GLU A 313 20.01 18.31 0.56
C GLU A 313 19.18 17.04 0.65
N GLU A 314 19.53 16.15 1.57
CA GLU A 314 18.81 14.90 1.80
C GLU A 314 17.60 15.10 2.72
N LEU A 315 16.42 14.72 2.24
CA LEU A 315 15.22 14.68 3.06
C LEU A 315 15.24 13.46 3.99
N ARG A 316 15.15 13.71 5.30
CA ARG A 316 15.14 12.67 6.35
C ARG A 316 13.95 12.85 7.29
N TRP A 317 13.55 11.77 7.98
CA TRP A 317 12.53 11.86 9.04
C TRP A 317 13.03 12.68 10.22
N ASN A 318 14.33 12.59 10.52
CA ASN A 318 15.02 13.39 11.52
C ASN A 318 14.31 13.31 12.88
N LYS A 319 14.07 12.08 13.36
CA LYS A 319 13.41 11.82 14.65
C LYS A 319 12.05 12.51 14.84
N GLY A 320 11.32 12.73 13.74
CA GLY A 320 10.00 13.38 13.76
C GLY A 320 10.00 14.87 13.48
N THR A 321 11.10 15.44 13.02
CA THR A 321 11.20 16.83 12.55
C THR A 321 11.74 16.90 11.12
N PRO A 322 11.01 16.38 10.12
CA PRO A 322 11.43 16.42 8.71
C PRO A 322 11.41 17.85 8.16
N ASN A 323 12.34 18.16 7.24
CA ASN A 323 12.37 19.46 6.56
C ASN A 323 11.21 19.59 5.56
N SER A 324 10.05 20.02 6.05
CA SER A 324 8.85 20.23 5.22
C SER A 324 9.04 21.35 4.19
N GLU A 325 9.94 22.31 4.43
CA GLU A 325 10.23 23.38 3.47
C GLU A 325 10.93 22.85 2.22
N LEU A 326 11.82 21.86 2.36
CA LEU A 326 12.49 21.23 1.22
C LEU A 326 11.47 20.56 0.28
N ILE A 327 10.47 19.88 0.85
CA ILE A 327 9.37 19.27 0.09
C ILE A 327 8.60 20.34 -0.69
N GLN A 328 8.24 21.44 -0.03
CA GLN A 328 7.49 22.53 -0.68
C GLN A 328 8.30 23.21 -1.78
N LYS A 329 9.59 23.49 -1.54
CA LYS A 329 10.50 24.05 -2.56
C LYS A 329 10.59 23.14 -3.78
N TYR A 330 10.69 21.83 -3.57
CA TYR A 330 10.70 20.86 -4.68
C TYR A 330 9.38 20.88 -5.46
N TYR A 331 8.23 20.90 -4.79
CA TYR A 331 6.93 20.97 -5.47
C TYR A 331 6.73 22.28 -6.24
N THR A 332 7.16 23.41 -5.68
CA THR A 332 7.16 24.70 -6.37
C THR A 332 8.09 24.70 -7.59
N ASP A 333 9.28 24.10 -7.48
CA ASP A 333 10.20 23.97 -8.61
C ASP A 333 9.60 23.13 -9.75
N LEU A 334 8.95 22.00 -9.43
CA LEU A 334 8.22 21.20 -10.41
C LEU A 334 7.12 21.99 -11.11
N ASP A 335 6.34 22.79 -10.36
CA ASP A 335 5.28 23.62 -10.92
C ASP A 335 5.81 24.72 -11.82
N ASN A 336 6.83 25.45 -11.38
CA ASN A 336 7.47 26.51 -12.15
C ASN A 336 8.05 25.99 -13.47
N LYS A 337 8.53 24.75 -13.49
CA LYS A 337 9.06 24.08 -14.69
C LYS A 337 8.00 23.34 -15.51
N GLY A 338 6.75 23.30 -15.05
CA GLY A 338 5.68 22.52 -15.69
C GLY A 338 5.94 21.01 -15.72
N ILE A 339 6.78 20.50 -14.83
CA ILE A 339 7.14 19.08 -14.78
C ILE A 339 5.98 18.31 -14.14
N ARG A 340 5.60 17.21 -14.77
CA ARG A 340 4.57 16.28 -14.31
C ARG A 340 5.11 14.85 -14.34
N PRO A 341 4.72 13.99 -13.39
CA PRO A 341 5.17 12.60 -13.38
C PRO A 341 4.70 11.88 -14.65
N LYS A 342 5.59 11.13 -15.29
CA LYS A 342 5.33 10.43 -16.56
C LYS A 342 5.99 9.06 -16.60
N THR A 343 5.19 8.02 -16.53
CA THR A 343 5.60 6.61 -16.69
C THR A 343 4.40 5.80 -17.18
N LYS A 344 4.64 4.73 -17.93
CA LYS A 344 3.59 3.74 -18.26
C LYS A 344 3.09 2.99 -17.01
N ALA A 345 3.88 2.96 -15.93
CA ALA A 345 3.53 2.32 -14.65
C ALA A 345 2.57 3.19 -13.82
N THR A 346 1.32 3.31 -14.28
CA THR A 346 0.39 4.33 -13.75
C THR A 346 0.04 4.21 -12.26
N ALA A 347 0.18 3.04 -11.65
CA ALA A 347 -0.02 2.87 -10.20
C ALA A 347 1.05 3.57 -9.33
N ILE A 348 2.19 3.93 -9.91
CA ILE A 348 3.29 4.66 -9.27
C ILE A 348 3.63 5.98 -9.98
N GLN A 349 2.80 6.44 -10.91
CA GLN A 349 2.93 7.75 -11.56
C GLN A 349 2.48 8.89 -10.62
N ILE A 350 3.23 9.11 -9.54
CA ILE A 350 2.87 10.03 -8.47
C ILE A 350 3.98 11.08 -8.30
N GLY A 351 3.63 12.35 -8.51
CA GLY A 351 4.55 13.48 -8.34
C GLY A 351 4.57 14.03 -6.90
N ARG A 352 3.47 13.88 -6.16
CA ARG A 352 3.30 14.39 -4.79
C ARG A 352 2.85 13.25 -3.87
N PRO A 353 3.77 12.39 -3.41
CA PRO A 353 3.40 11.22 -2.62
C PRO A 353 2.82 11.63 -1.26
N SER A 354 1.53 11.32 -1.05
CA SER A 354 0.77 11.77 0.11
C SER A 354 1.26 11.22 1.45
N ASN A 355 1.95 10.07 1.47
CA ASN A 355 2.50 9.46 2.68
C ASN A 355 4.02 9.66 2.83
N ILE A 356 4.62 10.68 2.18
CA ILE A 356 6.08 10.89 2.21
C ILE A 356 6.66 10.93 3.62
N LEU A 357 6.02 11.64 4.56
CA LEU A 357 6.53 11.75 5.93
C LEU A 357 6.51 10.40 6.67
N LYS A 358 5.44 9.61 6.50
CA LYS A 358 5.35 8.27 7.11
C LYS A 358 6.35 7.30 6.47
N ALA A 359 6.63 7.45 5.18
CA ALA A 359 7.63 6.67 4.47
C ALA A 359 9.05 7.03 4.91
N LEU A 360 9.37 8.31 5.14
CA LEU A 360 10.65 8.72 5.72
C LEU A 360 10.87 8.09 7.08
N ARG A 361 9.83 8.06 7.93
CA ARG A 361 9.90 7.38 9.24
C ARG A 361 10.20 5.88 9.08
N ALA A 362 9.56 5.23 8.11
CA ALA A 362 9.82 3.82 7.80
C ALA A 362 11.27 3.61 7.33
N LEU A 363 11.77 4.46 6.43
CA LEU A 363 13.13 4.37 5.90
C LEU A 363 14.18 4.64 6.97
N GLU A 364 13.97 5.62 7.86
CA GLU A 364 14.87 5.89 8.99
C GLU A 364 14.94 4.69 9.94
N PHE A 365 13.79 4.14 10.34
CA PHE A 365 13.74 2.97 11.24
C PHE A 365 14.40 1.73 10.65
N THR A 366 14.24 1.52 9.34
CA THR A 366 14.69 0.30 8.65
C THR A 366 16.06 0.44 7.99
N ASN A 367 16.74 1.59 8.11
CA ASN A 367 17.91 1.92 7.30
C ASN A 367 17.68 1.61 5.80
N GLY A 368 16.51 2.03 5.32
CA GLY A 368 16.00 1.72 4.01
C GLY A 368 16.67 2.51 2.88
N VAL A 369 16.45 2.06 1.66
CA VAL A 369 16.99 2.68 0.44
C VAL A 369 15.88 3.05 -0.53
N VAL A 370 16.13 4.06 -1.35
CA VAL A 370 15.22 4.48 -2.42
C VAL A 370 16.00 4.56 -3.72
N ILE A 371 15.57 3.82 -4.74
CA ILE A 371 16.20 3.83 -6.06
C ILE A 371 15.16 4.03 -7.16
N THR A 372 15.65 4.26 -8.38
CA THR A 372 14.81 4.40 -9.57
C THR A 372 15.08 3.31 -10.61
N VAL A 373 14.05 2.94 -11.34
CA VAL A 373 14.13 2.07 -12.52
C VAL A 373 13.38 2.71 -13.69
N SER A 374 13.87 2.46 -14.89
CA SER A 374 13.26 2.93 -16.13
C SER A 374 11.99 2.13 -16.47
N ASP A 375 11.18 2.67 -17.38
CA ASP A 375 9.98 1.98 -17.86
C ASP A 375 10.31 0.63 -18.51
N ILE A 376 11.42 0.54 -19.26
CA ILE A 376 11.81 -0.72 -19.90
C ILE A 376 12.27 -1.76 -18.85
N GLU A 377 12.99 -1.35 -17.81
CA GLU A 377 13.37 -2.25 -16.72
C GLU A 377 12.17 -2.78 -15.94
N MET A 378 11.16 -1.94 -15.71
CA MET A 378 9.89 -2.38 -15.11
C MET A 378 9.14 -3.36 -16.01
N LEU A 379 9.13 -3.14 -17.32
CA LEU A 379 8.51 -4.07 -18.28
C LEU A 379 9.25 -5.40 -18.34
N ASP A 380 10.59 -5.38 -18.32
CA ASP A 380 11.41 -6.60 -18.18
C ASP A 380 11.06 -7.36 -16.90
N GLY A 381 10.94 -6.63 -15.78
CA GLY A 381 10.52 -7.18 -14.49
C GLY A 381 9.12 -7.81 -14.52
N MET A 382 8.16 -7.13 -15.16
CA MET A 382 6.80 -7.63 -15.37
C MET A 382 6.81 -8.91 -16.24
N ALA A 383 7.56 -8.89 -17.35
CA ALA A 383 7.64 -10.01 -18.27
C ALA A 383 8.29 -11.25 -17.62
N VAL A 384 9.34 -11.09 -16.82
CA VAL A 384 9.98 -12.24 -16.15
C VAL A 384 9.09 -12.87 -15.06
N VAL A 385 8.27 -12.07 -14.37
CA VAL A 385 7.20 -12.62 -13.52
C VAL A 385 6.20 -13.41 -14.36
N GLY A 386 5.77 -12.85 -15.51
CA GLY A 386 4.93 -13.51 -16.52
C GLY A 386 5.48 -14.85 -16.99
N LEU A 387 6.78 -14.96 -17.21
CA LEU A 387 7.44 -16.19 -17.62
C LEU A 387 7.33 -17.30 -16.56
N ASN A 388 7.09 -16.99 -15.29
CA ASN A 388 6.81 -17.99 -14.25
C ASN A 388 5.35 -18.44 -14.20
N GLY A 389 4.48 -17.90 -15.07
CA GLY A 389 3.04 -18.17 -15.05
C GLY A 389 2.26 -17.32 -14.05
N PHE A 390 2.89 -16.28 -13.50
CA PHE A 390 2.26 -15.32 -12.59
C PHE A 390 1.96 -14.00 -13.32
N ASP A 391 0.88 -13.32 -12.94
CA ASP A 391 0.52 -12.02 -13.50
C ASP A 391 0.89 -10.89 -12.51
N CYS A 392 1.39 -9.77 -13.04
CA CYS A 392 1.56 -8.55 -12.27
C CYS A 392 1.49 -7.31 -13.17
N GLU A 393 1.07 -6.17 -12.61
CA GLU A 393 1.09 -4.88 -13.29
C GLU A 393 2.52 -4.37 -13.47
N MET A 394 2.74 -3.46 -14.43
CA MET A 394 4.05 -2.86 -14.69
C MET A 394 4.69 -2.21 -13.45
N ALA A 395 3.91 -1.58 -12.57
CA ALA A 395 4.42 -1.05 -11.31
C ALA A 395 5.02 -2.14 -10.40
N SER A 396 4.43 -3.34 -10.39
CA SER A 396 4.99 -4.50 -9.67
C SER A 396 6.30 -4.99 -10.31
N GLY A 397 6.45 -4.83 -11.63
CA GLY A 397 7.69 -5.10 -12.35
C GLY A 397 8.88 -4.27 -11.88
N SER A 398 8.65 -3.14 -11.20
CA SER A 398 9.72 -2.39 -10.52
C SER A 398 10.43 -3.20 -9.43
N VAL A 399 9.77 -4.18 -8.82
CA VAL A 399 10.36 -4.97 -7.72
C VAL A 399 11.48 -5.87 -8.21
N PRO A 400 11.28 -6.80 -9.19
CA PRO A 400 12.38 -7.54 -9.78
C PRO A 400 13.50 -6.65 -10.33
N ALA A 401 13.14 -5.56 -11.02
CA ALA A 401 14.10 -4.62 -11.59
C ALA A 401 14.96 -3.93 -10.50
N GLY A 402 14.32 -3.50 -9.42
CA GLY A 402 14.97 -2.86 -8.29
C GLY A 402 15.86 -3.82 -7.52
N ILE A 403 15.38 -5.04 -7.23
CA ILE A 403 16.20 -6.08 -6.59
C ILE A 403 17.45 -6.34 -7.42
N LYS A 404 17.31 -6.50 -8.74
CA LYS A 404 18.45 -6.70 -9.65
C LYS A 404 19.49 -5.59 -9.55
N LYS A 405 19.06 -4.31 -9.57
CA LYS A 405 20.00 -3.18 -9.40
C LYS A 405 20.71 -3.24 -8.05
N LEU A 406 19.96 -3.43 -6.97
CA LEU A 406 20.52 -3.47 -5.62
C LEU A 406 21.46 -4.66 -5.40
N VAL A 407 21.24 -5.80 -6.06
CA VAL A 407 22.16 -6.94 -6.04
C VAL A 407 23.42 -6.63 -6.85
N ASN A 408 23.30 -6.00 -8.01
CA ASN A 408 24.44 -5.59 -8.84
C ASN A 408 25.31 -4.53 -8.15
N ASP A 409 24.68 -3.64 -7.39
CA ASP A 409 25.34 -2.59 -6.60
C ASP A 409 25.86 -3.13 -5.25
N GLU A 410 25.74 -4.45 -5.01
CA GLU A 410 26.10 -5.13 -3.76
C GLU A 410 25.44 -4.55 -2.50
N ILE A 411 24.31 -3.85 -2.65
CA ILE A 411 23.51 -3.36 -1.52
C ILE A 411 22.70 -4.51 -0.92
N ILE A 412 22.11 -5.36 -1.77
CA ILE A 412 21.55 -6.67 -1.40
C ILE A 412 22.64 -7.72 -1.61
N LYS A 413 22.97 -8.48 -0.57
CA LYS A 413 23.97 -9.55 -0.62
C LYS A 413 23.34 -10.84 -1.15
N LYS A 414 24.17 -11.78 -1.64
CA LYS A 414 23.67 -13.02 -2.27
C LYS A 414 23.00 -13.96 -1.26
N ASP A 415 23.38 -13.86 0.00
CA ASP A 415 22.86 -14.60 1.15
C ASP A 415 21.72 -13.87 1.88
N ASP A 416 21.38 -12.64 1.49
CA ASP A 416 20.23 -11.92 2.03
C ASP A 416 18.92 -12.61 1.65
N VAL A 417 17.99 -12.76 2.60
CA VAL A 417 16.62 -13.18 2.34
C VAL A 417 15.78 -11.96 1.94
N VAL A 418 15.19 -11.99 0.74
CA VAL A 418 14.47 -10.87 0.12
C VAL A 418 13.01 -11.23 -0.13
N VAL A 419 12.11 -10.38 0.35
CA VAL A 419 10.68 -10.43 0.03
C VAL A 419 10.29 -9.26 -0.87
N GLY A 420 9.89 -9.53 -2.10
CA GLY A 420 9.37 -8.53 -3.04
C GLY A 420 7.85 -8.53 -3.11
N ILE A 421 7.21 -7.36 -3.02
CA ILE A 421 5.74 -7.25 -3.05
C ILE A 421 5.23 -6.82 -4.42
N LEU A 422 4.50 -7.70 -5.10
CA LEU A 422 3.88 -7.42 -6.40
C LEU A 422 2.45 -6.89 -6.16
N THR A 423 2.27 -5.58 -6.27
CA THR A 423 1.10 -4.85 -5.73
C THR A 423 -0.23 -5.12 -6.42
N GLY A 424 -0.23 -5.57 -7.66
CA GLY A 424 -1.47 -5.70 -8.42
C GLY A 424 -1.28 -6.49 -9.70
N ARG A 425 -2.41 -6.87 -10.29
CA ARG A 425 -2.49 -7.58 -11.56
C ARG A 425 -2.54 -6.59 -12.73
N GLN A 426 -2.13 -7.02 -13.93
CA GLN A 426 -2.17 -6.14 -15.09
C GLN A 426 -3.62 -5.82 -15.49
N LYS A 427 -3.93 -4.53 -15.66
CA LYS A 427 -5.25 -4.02 -16.07
C LYS A 427 -5.23 -3.35 -17.44
N ASP A 428 -4.04 -3.05 -17.95
CA ASP A 428 -3.85 -2.57 -19.31
C ASP A 428 -3.38 -3.73 -20.19
N ALA A 429 -4.31 -4.30 -20.95
CA ALA A 429 -4.06 -5.46 -21.79
C ALA A 429 -3.07 -5.16 -22.92
N MET A 430 -2.92 -3.90 -23.34
CA MET A 430 -2.01 -3.54 -24.43
C MET A 430 -0.56 -3.50 -23.98
N LEU A 431 -0.27 -3.19 -22.71
CA LEU A 431 1.10 -3.17 -22.19
C LEU A 431 1.90 -4.47 -22.46
N PRO A 432 1.44 -5.67 -22.08
CA PRO A 432 2.17 -6.91 -22.39
C PRO A 432 2.18 -7.23 -23.89
N VAL A 433 1.12 -6.90 -24.63
CA VAL A 433 1.04 -7.13 -26.09
C VAL A 433 2.09 -6.29 -26.81
N ASP A 434 2.13 -4.99 -26.55
CA ASP A 434 3.09 -4.06 -27.14
C ASP A 434 4.52 -4.41 -26.75
N TYR A 435 4.73 -4.86 -25.51
CA TYR A 435 6.04 -5.33 -25.05
C TYR A 435 6.51 -6.56 -25.83
N HIS A 436 5.68 -7.59 -26.00
CA HIS A 436 6.09 -8.81 -26.70
C HIS A 436 6.18 -8.65 -28.23
N ASN A 437 5.46 -7.68 -28.80
CA ASN A 437 5.50 -7.36 -30.23
C ASN A 437 6.70 -6.51 -30.64
N ASN A 438 7.38 -5.83 -29.71
CA ASN A 438 8.64 -5.16 -30.01
C ASN A 438 9.82 -6.14 -29.85
N PRO A 439 10.47 -6.59 -30.95
CA PRO A 439 11.54 -7.58 -30.89
C PRO A 439 12.83 -7.08 -30.20
N GLU A 440 12.97 -5.77 -29.96
CA GLU A 440 14.10 -5.20 -29.23
C GLU A 440 14.02 -5.47 -27.72
N ASN A 441 12.83 -5.80 -27.20
CA ASN A 441 12.64 -6.05 -25.78
C ASN A 441 13.25 -7.39 -25.35
N ARG A 442 13.87 -7.41 -24.17
CA ARG A 442 14.67 -8.54 -23.65
C ARG A 442 13.95 -9.89 -23.66
N PHE A 443 12.66 -9.89 -23.36
CA PHE A 443 11.84 -11.10 -23.27
C PHE A 443 10.75 -11.17 -24.36
N ALA A 444 10.91 -10.41 -25.44
CA ALA A 444 9.95 -10.38 -26.54
C ALA A 444 9.73 -11.76 -27.16
N ARG A 445 8.47 -12.03 -27.51
CA ARG A 445 8.05 -13.26 -28.23
C ARG A 445 6.93 -12.87 -29.20
N PRO A 446 7.26 -12.18 -30.31
CA PRO A 446 6.25 -11.72 -31.25
C PRO A 446 5.56 -12.92 -31.93
N PRO A 447 4.32 -12.74 -32.44
CA PRO A 447 3.63 -13.72 -33.27
C PRO A 447 4.51 -14.19 -34.44
N LYS A 448 4.41 -15.49 -34.77
CA LYS A 448 5.04 -16.08 -35.95
C LYS A 448 3.97 -16.31 -37.02
N ASN A 449 4.34 -16.10 -38.28
CA ASN A 449 3.50 -16.41 -39.44
C ASN A 449 3.59 -17.88 -39.83
#